data_AF-A0A9P8A8K7-F1
#
_entry.id   AF-A0A9P8A8K7-F1
#
_cell.length_a   1.000
_cell.length_b   1.000
_cell.length_c   1.000
_cell.angle_alpha   90.00
_cell.angle_beta   90.00
_cell.angle_gamma   90.00
#
_symmetry.space_group_name_H-M   'P 1'
#
loop_
_entity.id
_entity.type
_entity.pdbx_description
1 polymer ?
#
loop_
_entity_poly.entity_id
_entity_poly.type
_entity_poly.pdbx_seq_one_letter_code
_entity_poly.pdbx_strand_id
1 'polypeptide(L)'
;MPQEQQKPDQMRLLLIALLLAVFVSQVSAASFTDACRDTPPTQVSYWRNKGKYVPLSQKIAGEQRTTYRTGPKNSKHGLIAIYDIFGYHPTGLQFFDRIAESHGGFQVSVPHIFKDGGIP
;
A
#
# COMPACT_ATOMS: atom_id res chain seq x y z
N MET A 1 -63.94 -8.16 -22.16
CA MET A 1 -63.20 -8.31 -20.89
C MET A 1 -62.42 -7.02 -20.65
N PRO A 2 -62.69 -6.27 -19.56
CA PRO A 2 -61.99 -5.02 -19.29
C PRO A 2 -60.60 -5.31 -18.72
N GLN A 3 -59.59 -4.59 -19.18
CA GLN A 3 -58.22 -4.65 -18.66
C GLN A 3 -58.12 -3.77 -17.41
N GLU A 4 -57.72 -4.37 -16.30
CA GLU A 4 -57.52 -3.75 -15.00
C GLU A 4 -56.25 -2.87 -15.02
N GLN A 5 -56.43 -1.56 -14.82
CA GLN A 5 -55.33 -0.58 -14.78
C GLN A 5 -54.55 -0.69 -13.45
N GLN A 6 -53.38 -1.31 -13.48
CA GLN A 6 -52.42 -1.34 -12.38
C GLN A 6 -51.80 0.07 -12.16
N LYS A 7 -52.02 0.64 -10.97
CA LYS A 7 -51.70 2.05 -10.61
C LYS A 7 -50.18 2.30 -10.46
N PRO A 8 -49.58 3.25 -11.21
CA PRO A 8 -48.12 3.47 -11.29
C PRO A 8 -47.47 4.08 -10.03
N ASP A 9 -48.27 4.56 -9.06
CA ASP A 9 -47.75 5.22 -7.85
C ASP A 9 -47.11 4.24 -6.84
N GLN A 10 -47.56 2.99 -6.81
CA GLN A 10 -47.05 1.98 -5.86
C GLN A 10 -45.65 1.49 -6.24
N MET A 11 -45.34 1.49 -7.53
CA MET A 11 -44.04 1.03 -8.04
C MET A 11 -42.92 2.04 -7.76
N ARG A 12 -43.23 3.34 -7.78
CA ARG A 12 -42.26 4.40 -7.44
C ARG A 12 -41.94 4.42 -5.95
N LEU A 13 -42.95 4.21 -5.09
CA LEU A 13 -42.75 4.16 -3.64
C LEU A 13 -41.93 2.94 -3.22
N LEU A 14 -42.14 1.78 -3.86
CA LEU A 14 -41.32 0.59 -3.64
C LEU A 14 -39.86 0.79 -4.08
N LEU A 15 -39.63 1.43 -5.24
CA LEU A 15 -38.28 1.70 -5.73
C LEU A 15 -37.50 2.64 -4.80
N ILE A 16 -38.15 3.70 -4.29
CA ILE A 16 -37.49 4.66 -3.37
C ILE A 16 -37.18 3.98 -2.02
N ALA A 17 -38.08 3.14 -1.50
CA ALA A 17 -37.85 2.38 -0.28
C ALA A 17 -36.69 1.36 -0.43
N LEU A 18 -36.60 0.68 -1.58
CA LEU A 18 -35.48 -0.21 -1.90
C LEU A 18 -34.15 0.54 -2.01
N LEU A 19 -34.13 1.73 -2.63
CA LEU A 19 -32.91 2.54 -2.77
C LEU A 19 -32.38 3.06 -1.44
N LEU A 20 -33.27 3.45 -0.51
CA LEU A 20 -32.87 3.91 0.83
C LEU A 20 -32.37 2.77 1.73
N ALA A 21 -32.93 1.56 1.60
CA ALA A 21 -32.46 0.39 2.34
C ALA A 21 -31.05 -0.07 1.90
N VAL A 22 -30.67 0.12 0.63
CA VAL A 22 -29.31 -0.20 0.15
C VAL A 22 -28.24 0.72 0.75
N PHE A 23 -28.57 1.97 1.07
CA PHE A 23 -27.59 2.96 1.55
C PHE A 23 -27.26 2.86 3.05
N VAL A 24 -28.10 2.22 3.88
CA VAL A 24 -27.97 2.20 5.36
C VAL A 24 -27.40 0.87 5.88
N SER A 25 -26.53 0.19 5.13
CA SER A 25 -25.93 -1.10 5.59
C SER A 25 -24.42 -1.24 5.40
N GLN A 26 -23.67 -0.16 5.15
CA GLN A 26 -22.21 -0.27 4.95
C GLN A 26 -21.35 0.62 5.85
N VAL A 27 -21.75 0.80 7.12
CA VAL A 27 -20.74 1.05 8.17
C VAL A 27 -20.48 -0.26 8.89
N SER A 28 -19.76 -1.15 8.21
CA SER A 28 -19.12 -2.31 8.82
C SER A 28 -17.73 -1.87 9.27
N ALA A 29 -17.43 -2.03 10.56
CA ALA A 29 -16.07 -1.96 11.05
C ALA A 29 -15.30 -3.14 10.44
N ALA A 30 -14.52 -2.89 9.39
CA ALA A 30 -13.73 -3.91 8.72
C ALA A 30 -12.53 -4.33 9.59
N SER A 31 -12.78 -5.31 10.47
CA SER A 31 -11.80 -6.33 10.84
C SER A 31 -11.38 -7.08 9.55
N PHE A 32 -10.08 -7.16 9.26
CA PHE A 32 -9.42 -7.77 8.09
C PHE A 32 -10.31 -8.17 6.89
N THR A 33 -10.18 -7.44 5.78
CA THR A 33 -10.91 -7.71 4.52
C THR A 33 -10.62 -9.10 3.95
N ASP A 34 -11.64 -9.75 3.37
CA ASP A 34 -11.53 -11.04 2.65
C ASP A 34 -10.39 -11.09 1.62
N ALA A 35 -10.01 -9.93 1.06
CA ALA A 35 -8.90 -9.78 0.13
C ALA A 35 -7.52 -10.16 0.71
N CYS A 36 -7.36 -10.13 2.04
CA CYS A 36 -6.09 -10.37 2.72
C CYS A 36 -5.98 -11.77 3.35
N ARG A 37 -7.05 -12.58 3.30
CA ARG A 37 -7.18 -13.85 4.04
C ARG A 37 -6.03 -14.82 3.80
N ASP A 38 -5.59 -14.93 2.55
CA ASP A 38 -4.60 -15.93 2.11
C ASP A 38 -3.28 -15.30 1.63
N THR A 39 -3.12 -13.99 1.80
CA THR A 39 -1.88 -13.31 1.40
C THR A 39 -0.87 -13.43 2.55
N PRO A 40 0.22 -14.21 2.39
CA PRO A 40 1.21 -14.31 3.44
C PRO A 40 1.86 -12.94 3.68
N PRO A 41 2.05 -12.52 4.94
CA PRO A 41 2.57 -11.20 5.26
C PRO A 41 3.94 -10.96 4.66
N THR A 42 4.76 -12.02 4.56
CA THR A 42 6.08 -12.01 3.94
C THR A 42 6.35 -13.31 3.23
N GLN A 43 7.23 -13.27 2.22
CA GLN A 43 7.61 -14.44 1.44
C GLN A 43 9.12 -14.66 1.55
N VAL A 44 9.57 -14.89 2.79
CA VAL A 44 10.99 -14.94 3.16
C VAL A 44 11.78 -16.06 2.47
N SER A 45 11.14 -17.18 2.11
CA SER A 45 11.84 -18.34 1.56
C SER A 45 12.34 -18.16 0.12
N TYR A 46 11.69 -17.29 -0.67
CA TYR A 46 12.06 -17.05 -2.08
C TYR A 46 12.30 -15.58 -2.44
N TRP A 47 12.02 -14.65 -1.53
CA TRP A 47 12.37 -13.26 -1.78
C TRP A 47 13.89 -13.10 -1.86
N ARG A 48 14.30 -12.35 -2.88
CA ARG A 48 15.66 -11.88 -3.08
C ARG A 48 15.59 -10.38 -3.21
N ASN A 49 16.54 -9.72 -2.56
CA ASN A 49 16.69 -8.27 -2.59
C ASN A 49 16.80 -7.79 -4.05
N LYS A 50 15.93 -6.88 -4.48
CA LYS A 50 15.89 -6.35 -5.86
C LYS A 50 16.66 -5.04 -6.04
N GLY A 51 16.84 -4.29 -4.95
CA GLY A 51 17.46 -2.98 -4.95
C GLY A 51 18.98 -3.03 -4.82
N LYS A 52 19.56 -1.86 -4.57
CA LYS A 52 21.01 -1.66 -4.40
C LYS A 52 21.26 -0.66 -3.30
N TYR A 53 22.32 -0.88 -2.52
CA TYR A 53 22.83 0.12 -1.60
C TYR A 53 23.70 1.10 -2.38
N VAL A 54 23.33 2.39 -2.36
CA VAL A 54 24.07 3.46 -3.03
C VAL A 54 24.51 4.50 -2.00
N PRO A 55 25.72 5.07 -2.13
CA PRO A 55 26.13 6.15 -1.25
C PRO A 55 25.21 7.37 -1.42
N LEU A 56 24.89 8.05 -0.32
CA LEU A 56 24.29 9.38 -0.36
C LEU A 56 25.27 10.37 -0.99
N SER A 57 24.73 11.37 -1.70
CA SER A 57 25.51 12.43 -2.33
C SER A 57 26.25 13.32 -1.33
N GLN A 58 25.76 13.37 -0.08
CA GLN A 58 26.35 14.15 1.01
C GLN A 58 26.66 13.25 2.19
N LYS A 59 27.74 13.60 2.92
CA LYS A 59 28.05 13.01 4.21
C LYS A 59 27.10 13.57 5.27
N ILE A 60 26.66 12.72 6.18
CA ILE A 60 25.82 13.10 7.32
C ILE A 60 26.68 12.97 8.58
N ALA A 61 26.81 14.05 9.35
CA ALA A 61 27.68 14.09 10.54
C ALA A 61 29.13 13.62 10.26
N GLY A 62 29.68 13.98 9.09
CA GLY A 62 31.05 13.60 8.68
C GLY A 62 31.19 12.16 8.15
N GLU A 63 30.13 11.35 8.21
CA GLU A 63 30.14 9.94 7.80
C GLU A 63 29.48 9.75 6.43
N GLN A 64 30.06 8.86 5.61
CA GLN A 64 29.41 8.43 4.38
C GLN A 64 28.25 7.50 4.71
N ARG A 65 27.06 7.84 4.26
CA ARG A 65 25.86 7.01 4.44
C ARG A 65 25.45 6.36 3.14
N THR A 66 24.71 5.26 3.28
CA THR A 66 24.11 4.54 2.15
C THR A 66 22.60 4.62 2.21
N THR A 67 21.96 4.59 1.05
CA THR A 67 20.53 4.39 0.90
C THR A 67 20.27 3.13 0.11
N TYR A 68 19.31 2.33 0.56
CA TYR A 68 18.76 1.27 -0.25
C TYR A 68 17.85 1.89 -1.32
N ARG A 69 18.11 1.58 -2.59
CA ARG A 69 17.35 2.11 -3.72
C ARG A 69 16.81 0.99 -4.59
N THR A 70 15.52 1.01 -4.86
CA THR A 70 14.80 -0.01 -5.64
C THR A 70 13.80 0.64 -6.60
N GLY A 71 13.36 -0.11 -7.61
CA GLY A 71 12.44 0.34 -8.65
C GLY A 71 13.08 0.88 -9.94
N PRO A 72 12.26 1.33 -10.90
CA PRO A 72 12.71 1.74 -12.23
C PRO A 72 13.56 3.02 -12.18
N LYS A 73 14.71 3.03 -12.87
CA LYS A 73 15.59 4.22 -12.94
C LYS A 73 14.95 5.42 -13.63
N ASN A 74 13.99 5.16 -14.54
CA ASN A 74 13.28 6.16 -15.32
C ASN A 74 11.88 6.49 -14.75
N SER A 75 11.56 6.04 -13.53
CA SER A 75 10.29 6.37 -12.89
C SER A 75 10.14 7.89 -12.77
N LYS A 76 8.91 8.37 -12.98
CA LYS A 76 8.52 9.77 -12.79
C LYS A 76 8.06 10.07 -11.36
N HIS A 77 7.92 9.03 -10.53
CA HIS A 77 7.46 9.13 -9.16
C HIS A 77 8.55 8.65 -8.21
N GLY A 78 9.05 9.56 -7.37
CA GLY A 78 9.99 9.24 -6.31
C GLY A 78 9.26 9.03 -4.99
N LEU A 79 9.73 8.07 -4.20
CA LEU A 79 9.28 7.85 -2.83
C LEU A 79 10.49 7.73 -1.90
N ILE A 80 10.47 8.48 -0.80
CA ILE A 80 11.46 8.33 0.28
C ILE A 80 10.79 7.52 1.38
N ALA A 81 11.29 6.31 1.63
CA ALA A 81 10.75 5.47 2.69
C ALA A 81 11.65 5.57 3.92
N ILE A 82 11.02 5.66 5.09
CA ILE A 82 11.66 5.59 6.40
C ILE A 82 11.23 4.29 7.04
N TYR A 83 12.18 3.59 7.67
CA TYR A 83 11.93 2.36 8.39
C TYR A 83 11.89 2.62 9.90
N ASP A 84 11.27 1.69 10.62
CA ASP A 84 11.25 1.65 12.09
C ASP A 84 12.55 1.05 12.66
N ILE A 85 12.65 0.90 13.98
CA ILE A 85 13.77 0.36 14.77
C ILE A 85 14.43 -0.92 14.22
N PHE A 86 13.74 -1.69 13.37
CA PHE A 86 14.28 -2.90 12.74
C PHE A 86 15.20 -2.64 11.54
N GLY A 87 15.36 -1.39 11.11
CA GLY A 87 16.33 -1.04 10.08
C GLY A 87 16.04 -1.71 8.74
N TYR A 88 17.10 -2.21 8.09
CA TYR A 88 17.04 -2.99 6.85
C TYR A 88 16.67 -4.45 7.08
N HIS A 89 15.64 -4.70 7.89
CA HIS A 89 15.08 -6.03 8.04
C HIS A 89 14.52 -6.53 6.69
N PRO A 90 14.72 -7.80 6.30
CA PRO A 90 14.28 -8.35 5.01
C PRO A 90 12.81 -8.09 4.68
N THR A 91 11.92 -8.18 5.68
CA THR A 91 10.49 -7.87 5.54
C THR A 91 10.24 -6.45 5.03
N GLY A 92 10.94 -5.46 5.60
CA GLY A 92 10.79 -4.06 5.21
C GLY A 92 11.30 -3.83 3.79
N LEU A 93 12.46 -4.41 3.46
CA LEU A 93 13.01 -4.33 2.10
C LEU A 93 12.09 -4.97 1.06
N GLN A 94 11.46 -6.11 1.38
CA GLN A 94 10.46 -6.74 0.52
C GLN A 94 9.24 -5.82 0.30
N PHE A 95 8.78 -5.13 1.33
CA PHE A 95 7.69 -4.17 1.22
C PHE A 95 8.05 -3.00 0.29
N PHE A 96 9.26 -2.43 0.45
CA PHE A 96 9.73 -1.36 -0.42
C PHE A 96 9.87 -1.80 -1.88
N ASP A 97 10.33 -3.03 -2.12
CA ASP A 97 10.39 -3.61 -3.47
C ASP A 97 9.00 -3.75 -4.09
N ARG A 98 7.99 -4.17 -3.31
CA ARG A 98 6.60 -4.26 -3.80
C ARG A 98 6.00 -2.88 -4.10
N ILE A 99 6.25 -1.88 -3.26
CA ILE A 99 5.84 -0.50 -3.55
C ILE A 99 6.48 -0.02 -4.84
N ALA A 100 7.76 -0.30 -5.04
CA ALA A 100 8.49 0.15 -6.23
C ALA A 100 7.93 -0.41 -7.54
N GLU A 101 7.22 -1.54 -7.49
CA GLU A 101 6.54 -2.17 -8.63
C GLU A 101 5.06 -1.76 -8.75
N SER A 102 4.51 -1.08 -7.74
CA SER A 102 3.10 -0.68 -7.72
C SER A 102 2.81 0.53 -8.63
N HIS A 103 1.58 0.61 -9.15
CA HIS A 103 1.00 1.77 -9.84
C HIS A 103 1.90 2.45 -10.90
N GLY A 104 2.52 1.67 -11.79
CA GLY A 104 3.38 2.20 -12.85
C GLY A 104 4.84 2.44 -12.44
N GLY A 105 5.18 2.10 -11.20
CA GLY A 105 6.53 1.96 -10.68
C GLY A 105 7.06 3.23 -10.03
N PHE A 106 7.47 3.12 -8.76
CA PHE A 106 8.12 4.19 -8.00
C PHE A 106 9.63 3.94 -7.95
N GLN A 107 10.42 5.01 -8.03
CA GLN A 107 11.80 4.96 -7.55
C GLN A 107 11.78 5.16 -6.04
N VAL A 108 12.04 4.10 -5.28
CA VAL A 108 12.04 4.13 -3.82
C VAL A 108 13.46 4.27 -3.32
N SER A 109 13.72 5.28 -2.49
CA SER A 109 14.98 5.48 -1.76
C SER A 109 14.73 5.38 -0.26
N VAL A 110 15.52 4.57 0.42
CA VAL A 110 15.39 4.29 1.85
C VAL A 110 16.73 4.62 2.51
N PRO A 111 16.92 5.80 3.11
CA PRO A 111 18.19 6.18 3.71
C PRO A 111 18.51 5.36 4.94
N HIS A 112 19.78 4.97 5.14
CA HIS A 112 20.19 4.31 6.38
C HIS A 112 20.36 5.35 7.49
N ILE A 113 19.44 5.36 8.46
CA ILE A 113 19.37 6.38 9.52
C ILE A 113 20.02 5.95 10.84
N PHE A 114 20.15 4.64 11.14
CA PHE A 114 20.82 4.17 12.36
C PHE A 114 22.35 4.17 12.22
N LYS A 115 23.08 4.38 13.32
CA LYS A 115 24.52 4.11 13.49
C LYS A 115 24.71 2.76 14.19
N ASP A 116 25.92 2.22 14.15
CA ASP A 116 26.31 1.16 15.09
C ASP A 116 26.16 1.72 16.53
N GLY A 117 25.12 1.26 17.23
CA GLY A 117 24.72 1.76 18.57
C GLY A 117 23.37 2.49 18.66
N GLY A 118 22.65 2.76 17.55
CA GLY A 118 21.31 3.38 17.56
C GLY A 118 21.18 4.68 16.74
N ILE A 119 20.13 5.48 16.99
CA ILE A 119 19.97 6.82 16.39
C ILE A 119 21.06 7.74 16.98
N PRO A 120 21.72 8.59 16.18
CA PRO A 120 22.66 9.59 16.70
C PRO A 120 22.09 10.45 17.83
#